data_AF-A0A2D5VNR6-F1
#
_entry.id   AF-A0A2D5VNR6-F1
#
_cell.length_a   1.000
_cell.length_b   1.000
_cell.length_c   1.000
_cell.angle_alpha   90.00
_cell.angle_beta   90.00
_cell.angle_gamma   90.00
#
_symmetry.space_group_name_H-M   'P 1'
#
loop_
_entity.id
_entity.type
_entity.pdbx_description
1 polymer ?
#
loop_
_entity_poly.entity_id
_entity_poly.type
_entity_poly.pdbx_seq_one_letter_code
_entity_poly.pdbx_strand_id
1 'polypeptide(L)'
;MDRFKSVLTGLWVYLFNILYSLDQLANTLLGGYPDETISSRAGKGRLRGSIFWSVAADLIDVLFLPFETDHCNRSIEWDEGEKVRKPAGWKF
;
A
#
# COMPACT_ATOMS: atom_id res chain seq x y z
N MET A 1 30.32 -14.83 -4.70
CA MET A 1 29.55 -13.57 -4.64
C MET A 1 28.04 -13.81 -4.69
N ASP A 2 27.59 -14.95 -5.25
CA ASP A 2 26.17 -15.24 -5.49
C ASP A 2 25.41 -15.70 -4.25
N ARG A 3 25.99 -16.58 -3.42
CA ARG A 3 25.36 -17.06 -2.18
C ARG A 3 25.06 -15.94 -1.18
N PHE A 4 25.96 -14.97 -1.05
CA PHE A 4 25.79 -13.84 -0.11
C PHE A 4 24.64 -12.92 -0.53
N LYS A 5 24.54 -12.61 -1.84
CA LYS A 5 23.42 -11.84 -2.38
C LYS A 5 22.09 -12.55 -2.15
N SER A 6 22.02 -13.86 -2.36
CA SER A 6 20.79 -14.64 -2.11
C SER A 6 20.34 -14.58 -0.64
N VAL A 7 21.26 -14.65 0.31
CA VAL A 7 20.92 -14.53 1.75
C VAL A 7 20.39 -13.14 2.06
N LEU A 8 21.03 -12.07 1.56
CA LEU A 8 20.55 -10.71 1.77
C LEU A 8 19.17 -10.47 1.13
N THR A 9 18.94 -10.98 -0.08
CA THR A 9 17.62 -10.92 -0.72
C THR A 9 16.57 -11.67 0.11
N GLY A 10 16.91 -12.85 0.62
CA GLY A 10 15.99 -13.62 1.48
C GLY A 10 15.63 -12.88 2.77
N LEU A 11 16.61 -12.28 3.45
CA LEU A 11 16.38 -11.47 4.64
C LEU A 11 15.55 -10.22 4.33
N TRP A 12 15.81 -9.56 3.20
CA TRP A 12 15.04 -8.41 2.75
C TRP A 12 13.56 -8.78 2.54
N VAL A 13 13.29 -9.86 1.81
CA VAL A 13 11.91 -10.33 1.55
C VAL A 13 11.20 -10.69 2.85
N TYR A 14 11.91 -11.36 3.78
CA TYR A 14 11.34 -11.72 5.08
C TYR A 14 10.94 -10.48 5.89
N LEU A 15 11.84 -9.49 5.99
CA LEU A 15 11.54 -8.24 6.71
C LEU A 15 10.42 -7.45 6.03
N PHE A 16 10.40 -7.41 4.69
CA PHE A 16 9.34 -6.75 3.93
C PHE A 16 7.97 -7.39 4.20
N ASN A 17 7.88 -8.73 4.20
CA ASN A 17 6.64 -9.44 4.49
C ASN A 17 6.13 -9.16 5.91
N ILE A 18 7.03 -9.07 6.90
CA ILE A 18 6.63 -8.69 8.27
C ILE A 18 6.04 -7.27 8.29
N LEU A 19 6.68 -6.31 7.63
CA LEU A 19 6.19 -4.94 7.56
C LEU A 19 4.83 -4.86 6.84
N TYR A 20 4.66 -5.61 5.75
CA TYR A 20 3.40 -5.70 5.01
C TYR A 20 2.28 -6.29 5.87
N SER A 21 2.54 -7.37 6.60
CA SER A 21 1.56 -7.96 7.53
C SER A 21 1.22 -7.04 8.70
N LEU A 22 2.17 -6.24 9.21
CA LEU A 22 1.90 -5.24 10.24
C LEU A 22 1.01 -4.11 9.71
N ASP A 23 1.19 -3.70 8.46
CA ASP A 23 0.34 -2.70 7.81
C ASP A 23 -1.11 -3.21 7.66
N GLN A 24 -1.29 -4.42 7.15
CA GLN A 24 -2.59 -5.09 7.06
C GLN A 24 -3.27 -5.26 8.45
N LEU A 25 -2.50 -5.66 9.47
CA LEU A 25 -2.99 -5.72 10.84
C LEU A 25 -3.45 -4.35 11.35
N ALA A 26 -2.64 -3.31 11.13
CA ALA A 26 -3.01 -1.96 11.53
C ALA A 26 -4.26 -1.48 10.78
N ASN A 27 -4.40 -1.76 9.49
CA ASN A 27 -5.61 -1.46 8.73
C ASN A 27 -6.83 -2.15 9.35
N THR A 28 -6.71 -3.43 9.71
CA THR A 28 -7.77 -4.20 10.39
C THR A 28 -8.20 -3.55 11.71
N LEU A 29 -7.23 -3.15 12.54
CA LEU A 29 -7.50 -2.49 13.82
C LEU A 29 -8.19 -1.12 13.64
N LEU A 30 -7.94 -0.45 12.51
CA LEU A 30 -8.62 0.78 12.09
C LEU A 30 -9.94 0.52 11.33
N GLY A 31 -10.49 -0.69 11.42
CA GLY A 31 -11.76 -1.09 10.80
C GLY A 31 -11.69 -1.23 9.27
N GLY A 32 -10.50 -1.47 8.72
CA GLY A 32 -10.28 -1.82 7.32
C GLY A 32 -10.41 -3.32 7.08
N TYR A 33 -10.19 -3.73 5.84
CA TYR A 33 -10.26 -5.14 5.47
C TYR A 33 -8.94 -5.86 5.83
N PRO A 34 -9.00 -7.12 6.32
CA PRO A 34 -7.83 -7.83 6.81
C PRO A 34 -6.67 -7.97 5.84
N ASP A 35 -6.96 -8.20 4.57
CA ASP A 35 -5.95 -8.43 3.52
C ASP A 35 -5.64 -7.13 2.74
N GLU A 36 -6.11 -5.98 3.20
CA GLU A 36 -5.89 -4.68 2.55
C GLU A 36 -4.87 -3.83 3.32
N THR A 37 -3.92 -3.22 2.61
CA THR A 37 -2.99 -2.25 3.18
C THR A 37 -3.62 -0.87 3.43
N ILE A 38 -3.08 -0.09 4.36
CA ILE A 38 -3.54 1.27 4.65
C ILE A 38 -3.36 2.17 3.42
N SER A 39 -2.24 2.04 2.70
CA SER A 39 -1.98 2.82 1.49
C SER A 39 -2.97 2.49 0.37
N SER A 40 -3.31 1.21 0.18
CA SER A 40 -4.39 0.75 -0.71
C SER A 40 -5.73 1.38 -0.33
N ARG A 41 -6.14 1.27 0.94
CA ARG A 41 -7.40 1.84 1.45
C ARG A 41 -7.46 3.36 1.27
N ALA A 42 -6.37 4.06 1.55
CA ALA A 42 -6.26 5.51 1.39
C ALA A 42 -6.37 5.91 -0.08
N GLY A 43 -5.67 5.21 -0.98
CA GLY A 43 -5.77 5.40 -2.43
C GLY A 43 -7.20 5.23 -2.95
N LYS A 44 -7.90 4.17 -2.53
CA LYS A 44 -9.32 3.95 -2.88
C LYS A 44 -10.24 5.02 -2.30
N GLY A 45 -9.97 5.48 -1.09
CA GLY A 45 -10.68 6.59 -0.47
C GLY A 45 -10.53 7.89 -1.27
N ARG A 46 -9.31 8.19 -1.74
CA ARG A 46 -9.01 9.33 -2.63
C ARG A 46 -9.78 9.20 -3.96
N LEU A 47 -9.81 8.03 -4.58
CA LEU A 47 -10.57 7.80 -5.83
C LEU A 47 -12.07 8.00 -5.70
N ARG A 48 -12.63 7.74 -4.51
CA ARG A 48 -14.04 8.01 -4.20
C ARG A 48 -14.32 9.47 -3.86
N GLY A 49 -13.30 10.32 -3.84
CA GLY A 49 -13.44 11.73 -3.49
C GLY A 49 -13.58 11.99 -1.99
N SER A 50 -13.17 11.05 -1.12
CA SER A 50 -13.15 11.31 0.33
C SER A 50 -12.03 12.28 0.68
N ILE A 51 -12.39 13.45 1.20
CA ILE A 51 -11.42 14.48 1.63
C ILE A 51 -10.49 13.93 2.72
N PHE A 52 -11.05 13.24 3.72
CA PHE A 52 -10.26 12.66 4.80
C PHE A 52 -9.21 11.67 4.28
N TRP A 53 -9.62 10.77 3.38
CA TRP A 53 -8.69 9.78 2.81
C TRP A 53 -7.72 10.39 1.82
N SER A 54 -8.09 11.46 1.09
CA SER A 54 -7.16 12.20 0.25
C SER A 54 -6.03 12.82 1.08
N VAL A 55 -6.34 13.45 2.21
CA VAL A 55 -5.32 14.01 3.13
C VAL A 55 -4.46 12.89 3.71
N ALA A 56 -5.06 11.79 4.16
CA ALA A 56 -4.30 10.64 4.66
C ALA A 56 -3.35 10.08 3.59
N ALA A 57 -3.84 9.92 2.36
CA ALA A 57 -3.03 9.46 1.24
C ALA A 57 -1.91 10.46 0.90
N ASP A 58 -2.13 11.77 0.98
CA ASP A 58 -1.09 12.77 0.72
C ASP A 58 0.04 12.67 1.77
N LEU A 59 -0.32 12.47 3.04
CA LEU A 59 0.65 12.29 4.12
C LEU A 59 1.48 11.00 3.93
N ILE A 60 0.82 9.91 3.55
CA ILE A 60 1.50 8.65 3.25
C ILE A 60 2.39 8.81 2.00
N ASP A 61 1.90 9.43 0.93
CA ASP A 61 2.71 9.68 -0.27
C ASP A 61 3.97 10.49 0.07
N VAL A 62 3.86 11.52 0.91
CA VAL A 62 5.01 12.31 1.39
C VAL A 62 6.02 11.45 2.14
N LEU A 63 5.56 10.53 3.00
CA LEU A 63 6.42 9.59 3.72
C LEU A 63 7.20 8.67 2.76
N PHE A 64 6.57 8.29 1.64
CA PHE A 64 7.14 7.37 0.66
C PHE A 64 7.88 8.05 -0.50
N LEU A 65 7.85 9.38 -0.62
CA LEU A 65 8.52 10.15 -1.69
C LEU A 65 10.00 9.77 -1.94
N PRO A 66 10.84 9.47 -0.94
CA PRO A 66 12.23 9.06 -1.19
C PRO A 66 12.36 7.72 -1.93
N PHE A 67 11.29 6.90 -1.95
CA PHE A 67 11.26 5.56 -2.52
C PHE A 67 10.38 5.46 -3.76
N GLU A 68 9.21 6.11 -3.73
CA GLU A 68 8.20 6.03 -4.78
C GLU A 68 7.30 7.28 -4.78
N THR A 69 7.01 7.82 -5.96
CA THR A 69 6.02 8.88 -6.13
C THR A 69 4.62 8.27 -6.34
N ASP A 70 3.58 8.92 -5.80
CA ASP A 70 2.19 8.48 -5.95
C ASP A 70 1.95 7.07 -5.35
N HIS A 71 2.56 6.81 -4.19
CA HIS A 71 2.63 5.51 -3.54
C HIS A 71 1.24 4.91 -3.24
N CYS A 72 0.31 5.67 -2.67
CA CYS A 72 -1.03 5.18 -2.32
C CYS A 72 -1.84 4.78 -3.55
N ASN A 73 -1.67 5.51 -4.65
CA ASN A 73 -2.33 5.20 -5.91
C ASN A 73 -1.73 3.90 -6.49
N ARG A 74 -0.40 3.81 -6.55
CA ARG A 74 0.31 2.62 -7.05
C ARG A 74 0.06 1.37 -6.20
N SER A 75 -0.24 1.55 -4.92
CA SER A 75 -0.51 0.48 -3.95
C SER A 75 -1.96 0.01 -3.91
N ILE A 76 -2.86 0.50 -4.78
CA ILE A 76 -4.26 0.05 -4.77
C ILE A 76 -4.35 -1.44 -5.15
N GLU A 77 -4.80 -2.23 -4.17
CA GLU A 77 -5.15 -3.66 -4.30
C GLU A 77 -6.61 -3.78 -4.74
N TRP A 78 -6.86 -3.82 -6.05
CA TRP A 78 -8.21 -3.75 -6.63
C TRP A 78 -9.12 -4.94 -6.25
N ASP A 79 -8.53 -6.06 -5.93
CA ASP A 79 -9.17 -7.31 -5.51
C ASP A 79 -9.44 -7.37 -4.00
N GLU A 80 -8.81 -6.52 -3.21
CA GLU A 80 -9.02 -6.44 -1.76
C GLU A 80 -9.98 -5.31 -1.36
N GLY A 81 -10.43 -5.35 -0.11
CA GLY A 81 -11.16 -4.25 0.51
C GLY A 81 -12.44 -3.79 -0.19
N GLU A 82 -12.78 -2.52 0.01
CA GLU A 82 -13.94 -1.92 -0.63
C GLU A 82 -13.73 -1.79 -2.15
N LYS A 83 -14.72 -2.23 -2.92
CA LYS A 83 -14.65 -2.16 -4.38
C LYS A 83 -14.79 -0.73 -4.87
N VAL A 84 -13.77 -0.27 -5.59
CA VAL A 84 -13.78 0.99 -6.33
C VAL A 84 -13.59 0.73 -7.81
N ARG A 85 -14.23 1.56 -8.64
CA ARG A 85 -14.09 1.44 -10.09
C ARG A 85 -12.67 1.83 -10.48
N LYS A 86 -11.94 0.92 -11.12
CA LYS A 86 -10.64 1.22 -11.74
C LYS A 86 -10.83 2.22 -12.90
N PRO A 87 -10.18 3.40 -12.86
CA PRO A 87 -10.19 4.35 -13.96
C PRO A 87 -9.71 3.73 -15.29
N ALA A 88 -10.30 4.20 -16.39
CA ALA A 88 -9.87 3.81 -17.72
C ALA A 88 -8.42 4.26 -17.96
N GLY A 89 -7.57 3.36 -18.44
CA GLY A 89 -6.18 3.67 -18.76
C GLY A 89 -5.19 3.62 -17.59
N TRP A 90 -5.60 3.12 -16.42
CA TRP A 90 -4.68 2.90 -15.30
C TRP A 90 -3.55 1.93 -15.69
N LYS A 91 -2.30 2.38 -15.57
CA LYS A 91 -1.11 1.57 -15.87
C LYS A 91 -0.51 1.01 -14.58
N PHE A 92 -0.09 -0.25 -14.63
CA PHE A 92 0.64 -0.94 -13.57
C PHE A 92 2.08 -0.41 -13.51
#